data_AF-A0A2D9JAY8-F1
#
_entry.id   AF-A0A2D9JAY8-F1
#
_cell.length_a   1.000
_cell.length_b   1.000
_cell.length_c   1.000
_cell.angle_alpha   90.00
_cell.angle_beta   90.00
_cell.angle_gamma   90.00
#
_symmetry.space_group_name_H-M   'P 1'
#
loop_
_entity.id
_entity.type
_entity.pdbx_description
1 polymer ?
#
loop_
_entity_poly.entity_id
_entity_poly.type
_entity_poly.pdbx_seq_one_letter_code
_entity_poly.pdbx_strand_id
1 'polypeptide(L)'
;MNFRLRTLFAFIAVAAVVFTLVAGFIRITEYPRWQRRGADIVESLQSRRPANVPAKTWDDATGWAITAYHNICFSAEHVPLDSLKQFINDAESMLAGPVDLDSVDWVWSRLAECSPHGEQYRERFEPQYRLTVYGEPISNQ
;
A
#
# COMPACT_ATOMS: atom_id res chain seq x y z
N MET A 1 22.06 8.82 -48.18
CA MET A 1 21.99 8.68 -46.71
C MET A 1 20.54 8.38 -46.27
N ASN A 2 19.89 7.30 -46.74
CA ASN A 2 18.41 7.18 -46.61
C ASN A 2 17.87 5.80 -46.19
N PHE A 3 18.54 4.69 -46.51
CA PHE A 3 18.00 3.35 -46.18
C PHE A 3 18.38 2.89 -44.75
N ARG A 4 19.68 2.92 -44.43
CA ARG A 4 20.20 2.49 -43.11
C ARG A 4 19.61 3.28 -41.93
N LEU A 5 19.37 4.58 -42.13
CA LEU A 5 18.78 5.44 -41.10
C LEU A 5 17.29 5.13 -40.87
N ARG A 6 16.53 4.85 -41.93
CA ARG A 6 15.11 4.43 -41.83
C ARG A 6 14.96 3.07 -41.15
N THR A 7 15.82 2.12 -41.50
CA THR A 7 15.87 0.80 -40.87
C THR A 7 16.20 0.92 -39.38
N LEU A 8 17.17 1.77 -39.01
CA LEU A 8 17.52 2.03 -37.61
C LEU A 8 16.35 2.63 -36.82
N PHE A 9 15.66 3.63 -37.37
CA PHE A 9 14.47 4.21 -36.73
C PHE A 9 13.35 3.20 -36.56
N ALA A 10 13.12 2.31 -37.54
CA ALA A 10 12.13 1.24 -37.42
C ALA A 10 12.50 0.26 -36.29
N PHE A 11 13.77 -0.12 -36.16
CA PHE A 11 14.23 -0.95 -35.06
C PHE A 11 14.05 -0.27 -33.69
N ILE A 12 14.39 1.01 -33.57
CA ILE A 12 14.20 1.77 -32.32
C ILE A 12 12.72 1.85 -31.96
N ALA A 13 11.84 2.14 -32.94
CA ALA A 13 10.41 2.20 -32.71
C ALA A 13 9.83 0.85 -32.25
N VAL A 14 10.22 -0.25 -32.90
CA VAL A 14 9.81 -1.60 -32.50
C VAL A 14 10.34 -1.95 -31.10
N ALA A 15 11.61 -1.65 -30.82
CA ALA A 15 12.20 -1.89 -29.50
C ALA A 15 11.50 -1.09 -28.40
N ALA A 16 11.14 0.18 -28.66
CA ALA A 16 10.39 1.00 -27.73
C ALA A 16 8.99 0.42 -27.45
N VAL A 17 8.26 0.01 -28.50
CA VAL A 17 6.92 -0.62 -28.35
C VAL A 17 7.03 -1.92 -27.54
N VAL A 18 7.99 -2.79 -27.87
CA VAL A 18 8.22 -4.05 -27.13
C VAL A 18 8.56 -3.75 -25.67
N PHE A 19 9.43 -2.78 -25.40
CA PHE A 19 9.79 -2.37 -24.04
C PHE A 19 8.56 -1.89 -23.24
N THR A 20 7.71 -1.04 -23.82
CA THR A 20 6.47 -0.58 -23.18
C THR A 20 5.52 -1.74 -22.88
N LEU A 21 5.33 -2.65 -23.83
CA LEU A 21 4.45 -3.81 -23.67
C LEU A 21 4.96 -4.76 -22.56
N VAL A 22 6.25 -5.06 -22.55
CA VAL A 22 6.87 -5.90 -21.51
C VAL A 22 6.77 -5.24 -20.14
N ALA A 23 7.10 -3.95 -20.02
CA ALA A 23 6.98 -3.21 -18.76
C ALA A 23 5.53 -3.18 -18.26
N GLY A 24 4.55 -2.97 -19.14
CA GLY A 24 3.13 -3.03 -18.81
C GLY A 24 2.71 -4.43 -18.34
N PHE A 25 3.14 -5.47 -19.03
CA PHE A 25 2.83 -6.86 -18.68
C PHE A 25 3.40 -7.25 -17.31
N ILE A 26 4.65 -6.86 -17.01
CA ILE A 26 5.26 -7.09 -15.69
C ILE A 26 4.44 -6.41 -14.59
N ARG A 27 4.02 -5.15 -14.81
CA ARG A 27 3.18 -4.43 -13.83
C ARG A 27 1.84 -5.12 -13.59
N ILE A 28 1.16 -5.57 -14.65
CA ILE A 28 -0.15 -6.24 -14.55
C ILE A 28 -0.03 -7.58 -13.82
N THR A 29 1.08 -8.31 -14.02
CA THR A 29 1.25 -9.65 -13.44
C THR A 29 1.82 -9.62 -12.04
N GLU A 30 2.74 -8.69 -11.73
CA GLU A 30 3.36 -8.60 -10.42
C GLU A 30 2.48 -7.89 -9.39
N TYR A 31 1.77 -6.82 -9.78
CA TYR A 31 1.05 -5.99 -8.83
C TYR A 31 0.02 -6.77 -7.99
N PRO A 32 -0.87 -7.61 -8.58
CA PRO A 32 -1.85 -8.36 -7.79
C PRO A 32 -1.20 -9.33 -6.79
N ARG A 33 -0.03 -9.88 -7.14
CA ARG A 33 0.72 -10.78 -6.24
C ARG A 33 1.23 -10.02 -5.01
N TRP A 34 1.82 -8.85 -5.22
CA TRP A 34 2.31 -8.01 -4.13
C TRP A 34 1.16 -7.43 -3.31
N GLN A 35 0.11 -6.96 -3.96
CA GLN A 35 -1.11 -6.49 -3.30
C GLN A 35 -1.71 -7.56 -2.39
N ARG A 36 -1.80 -8.81 -2.87
CA ARG A 36 -2.30 -9.90 -2.04
C ARG A 36 -1.40 -10.18 -0.83
N ARG A 37 -0.07 -10.17 -1.02
CA ARG A 37 0.88 -10.36 0.09
C ARG A 37 0.74 -9.26 1.15
N GLY A 38 0.58 -8.01 0.74
CA GLY A 38 0.35 -6.91 1.69
C GLY A 38 -0.98 -7.05 2.41
N ALA A 39 -2.05 -7.46 1.72
CA ALA A 39 -3.34 -7.75 2.34
C ALA A 39 -3.20 -8.85 3.41
N ASP A 40 -2.53 -9.97 3.08
CA ASP A 40 -2.31 -11.08 4.02
C ASP A 40 -1.58 -10.60 5.30
N ILE A 41 -0.59 -9.70 5.17
CA ILE A 41 0.15 -9.13 6.31
C ILE A 41 -0.77 -8.27 7.18
N VAL A 42 -1.50 -7.33 6.58
CA VAL A 42 -2.38 -6.40 7.33
C VAL A 42 -3.54 -7.15 7.96
N GLU A 43 -4.16 -8.09 7.25
CA GLU A 43 -5.26 -8.92 7.74
C GLU A 43 -4.82 -9.85 8.88
N SER A 44 -3.55 -10.28 8.90
CA SER A 44 -3.02 -11.10 10.00
C SER A 44 -3.17 -10.44 11.37
N LEU A 45 -3.20 -9.10 11.44
CA LEU A 45 -3.36 -8.33 12.68
C LEU A 45 -4.66 -8.70 13.41
N GLN A 46 -5.74 -9.04 12.71
CA GLN A 46 -7.02 -9.40 13.35
C GLN A 46 -6.87 -10.55 14.35
N SER A 47 -6.03 -11.53 14.03
CA SER A 47 -5.79 -12.72 14.86
C SER A 47 -4.76 -12.52 15.98
N ARG A 48 -4.08 -11.36 16.02
CA ARG A 48 -2.89 -11.12 16.85
C ARG A 48 -3.14 -10.12 17.97
N ARG A 49 -4.38 -10.02 18.43
CA ARG A 49 -4.80 -9.10 19.49
C ARG A 49 -3.97 -9.29 20.76
N PRO A 50 -3.38 -8.21 21.31
CA PRO A 50 -2.74 -8.25 22.62
C PRO A 50 -3.73 -8.47 23.75
N ALA A 51 -3.32 -9.19 24.79
CA ALA A 51 -4.18 -9.50 25.93
C ALA A 51 -4.65 -8.24 26.69
N ASN A 52 -3.84 -7.17 26.66
CA ASN A 52 -4.12 -5.88 27.33
C ASN A 52 -4.98 -4.92 26.50
N VAL A 53 -5.32 -5.24 25.24
CA VAL A 53 -6.17 -4.40 24.39
C VAL A 53 -7.60 -4.98 24.35
N PRO A 54 -8.64 -4.19 24.66
CA PRO A 54 -10.03 -4.63 24.53
C PRO A 54 -10.34 -5.14 23.13
N ALA A 55 -11.12 -6.22 23.01
CA ALA A 55 -11.46 -6.84 21.73
C ALA A 55 -12.07 -5.85 20.74
N LYS A 56 -13.07 -5.08 21.18
CA LYS A 56 -13.73 -4.07 20.33
C LYS A 56 -12.74 -3.04 19.77
N THR A 57 -11.87 -2.49 20.62
CA THR A 57 -10.87 -1.49 20.19
C THR A 57 -9.91 -2.07 19.16
N TRP A 58 -9.48 -3.31 19.35
CA TRP A 58 -8.62 -4.00 18.39
C TRP A 58 -9.31 -4.27 17.05
N ASP A 59 -10.55 -4.77 17.11
CA ASP A 59 -11.34 -5.09 15.92
C ASP A 59 -11.63 -3.82 15.10
N ASP A 60 -11.97 -2.72 15.78
CA ASP A 60 -12.13 -1.42 15.15
C ASP A 60 -10.82 -0.95 14.50
N ALA A 61 -9.70 -0.99 15.23
CA ALA A 61 -8.41 -0.50 14.74
C ALA A 61 -7.91 -1.29 13.52
N THR A 62 -7.93 -2.62 13.61
CA THR A 62 -7.51 -3.50 12.51
C THR A 62 -8.47 -3.44 11.33
N GLY A 63 -9.79 -3.33 11.56
CA GLY A 63 -10.77 -3.14 10.49
C GLY A 63 -10.55 -1.85 9.70
N TRP A 64 -10.21 -0.76 10.39
CA TRP A 64 -9.82 0.50 9.77
C TRP A 64 -8.54 0.37 8.93
N ALA A 65 -7.51 -0.29 9.45
CA ALA A 65 -6.25 -0.50 8.72
C ALA A 65 -6.41 -1.39 7.48
N ILE A 66 -7.18 -2.46 7.56
CA ILE A 66 -7.49 -3.35 6.42
C ILE A 66 -8.25 -2.58 5.34
N THR A 67 -9.26 -1.80 5.73
CA THR A 67 -10.02 -0.98 4.79
C THR A 67 -9.14 0.06 4.12
N ALA A 68 -8.26 0.73 4.88
CA ALA A 68 -7.30 1.68 4.35
C ALA A 68 -6.35 1.02 3.34
N TYR A 69 -5.80 -0.16 3.66
CA TYR A 69 -4.93 -0.92 2.76
C TYR A 69 -5.63 -1.19 1.42
N HIS A 70 -6.84 -1.75 1.44
CA HIS A 70 -7.56 -2.11 0.22
C HIS A 70 -7.92 -0.92 -0.66
N ASN A 71 -8.25 0.23 -0.05
CA ASN A 71 -8.56 1.44 -0.82
C ASN A 71 -7.31 2.13 -1.38
N ILE A 72 -6.26 2.25 -0.56
CA ILE A 72 -5.01 2.92 -0.95
C ILE A 72 -4.24 2.07 -1.98
N CYS A 73 -4.09 0.77 -1.72
CA CYS A 73 -3.34 -0.16 -2.58
C CYS A 73 -4.24 -0.88 -3.60
N PHE A 74 -5.37 -0.29 -3.98
CA PHE A 74 -6.33 -0.91 -4.92
C PHE A 74 -5.70 -1.18 -6.29
N SER A 75 -4.86 -0.28 -6.79
CA SER A 75 -4.28 -0.36 -8.13
C SER A 75 -2.89 0.29 -8.22
N ALA A 76 -2.14 -0.09 -9.26
CA ALA A 76 -0.84 0.48 -9.58
C ALA A 76 -0.87 1.98 -9.93
N GLU A 77 -2.06 2.53 -10.21
CA GLU A 77 -2.27 3.97 -10.43
C GLU A 77 -2.34 4.73 -9.10
N HIS A 78 -2.86 4.11 -8.04
CA HIS A 78 -2.89 4.71 -6.70
C HIS A 78 -1.52 4.61 -6.03
N VAL A 79 -0.94 3.41 -6.01
CA VAL A 79 0.38 3.16 -5.40
C VAL A 79 1.28 2.46 -6.41
N PRO A 80 2.42 3.06 -6.80
CA PRO A 80 3.39 2.41 -7.67
C PRO A 80 3.90 1.09 -7.08
N LEU A 81 4.24 0.12 -7.94
CA LEU A 81 4.68 -1.21 -7.53
C LEU A 81 5.88 -1.19 -6.57
N ASP A 82 6.85 -0.29 -6.80
CA ASP A 82 8.04 -0.21 -5.94
C ASP A 82 7.71 0.32 -4.54
N SER A 83 6.82 1.31 -4.43
CA SER A 83 6.30 1.79 -3.13
C SER A 83 5.54 0.69 -2.39
N LEU A 84 4.71 -0.08 -3.10
CA LEU A 84 4.00 -1.22 -2.52
C LEU A 84 4.97 -2.31 -2.01
N LYS A 85 5.99 -2.65 -2.79
CA LYS A 85 7.05 -3.58 -2.38
C LYS A 85 7.77 -3.07 -1.13
N GLN A 86 8.08 -1.78 -1.07
CA GLN A 86 8.72 -1.17 0.09
C GLN A 86 7.83 -1.24 1.33
N PHE A 87 6.55 -0.86 1.23
CA PHE A 87 5.56 -1.01 2.30
C PHE A 87 5.54 -2.45 2.85
N ILE A 88 5.48 -3.44 1.95
CA ILE A 88 5.42 -4.86 2.33
C ILE A 88 6.68 -5.27 3.10
N ASN A 89 7.86 -4.91 2.62
CA ASN A 89 9.11 -5.24 3.31
C ASN A 89 9.18 -4.59 4.71
N ASP A 90 8.77 -3.32 4.80
CA ASP A 90 8.75 -2.59 6.07
C ASP A 90 7.72 -3.22 7.03
N ALA A 91 6.55 -3.60 6.53
CA ALA A 91 5.49 -4.23 7.31
C ALA A 91 5.89 -5.62 7.79
N GLU A 92 6.58 -6.42 6.97
CA GLU A 92 7.13 -7.71 7.39
C GLU A 92 8.13 -7.57 8.53
N SER A 93 8.97 -6.54 8.49
CA SER A 93 9.94 -6.24 9.54
C SER A 93 9.25 -5.75 10.81
N MET A 94 8.41 -4.72 10.69
CA MET A 94 7.73 -4.06 11.81
C MET A 94 6.75 -5.00 12.53
N LEU A 95 6.04 -5.84 11.78
CA LEU A 95 4.98 -6.71 12.31
C LEU A 95 5.47 -8.14 12.55
N ALA A 96 6.78 -8.41 12.56
CA ALA A 96 7.32 -9.73 12.85
C ALA A 96 7.10 -10.18 14.31
N GLY A 97 7.09 -9.23 15.24
CA GLY A 97 7.04 -9.48 16.69
C GLY A 97 5.65 -9.33 17.32
N PRO A 98 5.54 -9.23 18.65
CA PRO A 98 4.32 -8.78 19.30
C PRO A 98 3.85 -7.44 18.72
N VAL A 99 2.56 -7.32 18.45
CA VAL A 99 1.94 -6.11 17.89
C VAL A 99 1.06 -5.44 18.94
N ASP A 100 0.68 -4.19 18.72
CA ASP A 100 -0.18 -3.37 19.57
C ASP A 100 -0.88 -2.27 18.76
N LEU A 101 -1.58 -1.35 19.42
CA LEU A 101 -2.29 -0.26 18.73
C LEU A 101 -1.31 0.69 18.01
N ASP A 102 -0.12 0.90 18.55
CA ASP A 102 0.93 1.69 17.90
C ASP A 102 1.39 1.02 16.60
N SER A 103 1.41 -0.32 16.56
CA SER A 103 1.67 -1.08 15.35
C SER A 103 0.60 -0.83 14.27
N VAL A 104 -0.67 -0.67 14.65
CA VAL A 104 -1.77 -0.35 13.72
C VAL A 104 -1.68 1.11 13.25
N ASP A 105 -1.36 2.04 14.15
CA ASP A 105 -1.10 3.46 13.81
C ASP A 105 0.09 3.61 12.85
N TRP A 106 1.12 2.78 13.05
CA TRP A 106 2.25 2.72 12.14
C TRP A 106 1.81 2.28 10.73
N VAL A 107 0.92 1.29 10.60
CA VAL A 107 0.38 0.88 9.29
C VAL A 107 -0.32 2.05 8.60
N TRP A 108 -1.16 2.80 9.32
CA TRP A 108 -1.81 4.01 8.77
C TRP A 108 -0.81 5.04 8.25
N SER A 109 0.22 5.33 9.04
CA SER A 109 1.26 6.28 8.67
C SER A 109 2.05 5.81 7.46
N ARG A 110 2.45 4.53 7.45
CA ARG A 110 3.22 3.96 6.34
C ARG A 110 2.42 3.86 5.05
N LEU A 111 1.11 3.58 5.13
CA LEU A 111 0.23 3.60 3.96
C LEU A 111 0.10 5.00 3.36
N ALA A 112 0.04 6.04 4.20
CA ALA A 112 0.00 7.42 3.72
C ALA A 112 1.27 7.80 2.95
N GLU A 113 2.43 7.31 3.38
CA GLU A 113 3.73 7.55 2.74
C GLU A 113 3.91 6.83 1.39
N CYS A 114 3.03 5.88 1.05
CA CYS A 114 3.16 5.11 -0.18
C CYS A 114 2.90 5.93 -1.45
N SER A 115 2.05 6.96 -1.37
CA SER A 115 1.65 7.80 -2.50
C SER A 115 0.88 9.06 -2.06
N PRO A 116 0.75 10.08 -2.92
CA PRO A 116 -0.15 11.21 -2.67
C PRO A 116 -1.61 10.79 -2.44
N HIS A 117 -2.05 9.69 -3.08
CA HIS A 117 -3.39 9.14 -2.84
C HIS A 117 -3.54 8.59 -1.41
N GLY A 118 -2.50 7.92 -0.90
CA GLY A 118 -2.45 7.43 0.48
C GLY A 118 -2.52 8.57 1.49
N GLU A 119 -1.75 9.64 1.26
CA GLU A 119 -1.79 10.85 2.10
C GLU A 119 -3.19 11.47 2.16
N GLN A 120 -3.81 11.71 1.00
CA GLN A 120 -5.17 12.23 0.90
C GLN A 120 -6.19 11.32 1.58
N TYR A 121 -6.04 10.00 1.47
CA TYR A 121 -6.91 9.04 2.14
C TYR A 121 -6.78 9.15 3.66
N ARG A 122 -5.54 9.25 4.17
CA ARG A 122 -5.29 9.42 5.60
C ARG A 122 -5.90 10.73 6.11
N GLU A 123 -5.64 11.86 5.47
CA GLU A 123 -6.22 13.15 5.85
C GLU A 123 -7.75 13.11 5.96
N ARG A 124 -8.39 12.37 5.05
CA ARG A 124 -9.85 12.24 5.01
C ARG A 124 -10.41 11.33 6.09
N PHE A 125 -9.75 10.23 6.44
CA PHE A 125 -10.34 9.15 7.23
C PHE A 125 -9.66 8.91 8.59
N GLU A 126 -8.42 9.35 8.78
CA GLU A 126 -7.73 9.25 10.07
C GLU A 126 -8.51 9.92 11.21
N PRO A 127 -9.16 11.10 11.04
CA PRO A 127 -9.96 11.69 12.11
C PRO A 127 -11.07 10.75 12.65
N GLN A 128 -11.74 10.04 11.73
CA GLN A 128 -12.80 9.09 12.10
C GLN A 128 -12.22 7.82 12.73
N TYR A 129 -11.09 7.33 12.21
CA TYR A 129 -10.33 6.24 12.81
C TYR A 129 -9.96 6.56 14.26
N ARG A 130 -9.33 7.72 14.50
CA ARG A 130 -8.90 8.15 15.84
C ARG A 130 -10.06 8.28 16.81
N LEU A 131 -11.17 8.88 16.36
CA LEU A 131 -12.38 8.99 17.16
C LEU A 131 -12.96 7.60 17.51
N THR A 132 -12.94 6.66 16.56
CA THR A 132 -13.51 5.32 16.77
C THR A 132 -12.67 4.48 17.73
N VAL A 133 -11.34 4.54 17.60
CA VAL A 133 -10.40 3.68 18.34
C VAL A 133 -10.01 4.27 19.69
N TYR A 134 -9.73 5.57 19.74
CA TYR A 134 -9.20 6.25 20.93
C TYR A 134 -10.24 7.15 21.62
N GLY A 135 -11.36 7.47 20.98
CA GLY A 135 -12.33 8.42 21.50
C GLY A 135 -11.85 9.88 21.42
N GLU A 136 -10.75 10.14 20.73
CA GLU A 136 -10.15 11.47 20.57
C GLU A 136 -10.31 11.97 19.13
N PRO A 137 -10.91 13.16 18.91
CA PRO A 137 -10.80 13.84 17.63
C PRO A 137 -9.40 14.43 17.47
N ILE A 138 -8.85 14.38 16.25
CA ILE A 138 -7.56 15.00 15.93
C ILE A 138 -7.67 16.52 16.20
N SER A 139 -6.88 17.02 17.15
CA SER A 139 -6.58 18.44 17.30
C SER A 139 -5.76 18.86 16.07
N ASN A 140 -6.38 19.60 15.14
CA ASN A 140 -5.64 20.27 14.07
C ASN A 140 -4.57 21.17 14.71
N GLN A 141 -3.30 20.75 14.67
CA GLN A 141 -2.14 21.62 14.85
C GLN A 141 -1.65 22.06 13.48
#